data_AF-A0A2V5JHE3-F1
#
_entry.id   AF-A0A2V5JHE3-F1
#
_cell.length_a   1.000
_cell.length_b   1.000
_cell.length_c   1.000
_cell.angle_alpha   90.00
_cell.angle_beta   90.00
_cell.angle_gamma   90.00
#
_symmetry.space_group_name_H-M   'P 1'
#
loop_
_entity.id
_entity.type
_entity.pdbx_description
1 polymer ?
#
loop_
_entity_poly.entity_id
_entity_poly.type
_entity_poly.pdbx_seq_one_letter_code
_entity_poly.pdbx_strand_id
1 'polypeptide(L)'
;LALFPDSFNVRIQRAYVEFFWKGSTAPIKAALQSLPPNLDPDGVVTFARWDLSLMDRETDAAEKALANSPLDTITSQTGVPLPKSYLRACVFLVRGDTAKAQTEFEVARPAIEKLVAESPQSGTRRAQLGLLYAFLGRKEDALREGKRAMELSPITHDIVEGAVVEAFYAMICARTGATDEAISRIERLLTTPFAVDYDDASITLSDLRQRWEWDPLRNDSRFQKTIAGPEPKTIYK
;
A
#
# COMPACT_ATOMS: atom_id res chain seq x y z
N LEU A 1 -18.83 0.47 -27.41
CA LEU A 1 -17.79 0.12 -26.42
C LEU A 1 -17.57 -1.38 -26.49
N ALA A 2 -16.37 -1.84 -26.82
CA ALA A 2 -16.00 -3.24 -26.60
C ALA A 2 -15.45 -3.34 -25.17
N LEU A 3 -16.07 -4.15 -24.32
CA LEU A 3 -15.44 -4.58 -23.07
C LEU A 3 -14.22 -5.42 -23.47
N PHE A 4 -13.07 -5.21 -22.84
CA PHE A 4 -11.85 -5.99 -23.08
C PHE A 4 -11.76 -7.13 -22.05
N PRO A 5 -12.37 -8.31 -22.31
CA PRO A 5 -12.39 -9.43 -21.36
C PRO A 5 -10.99 -9.99 -21.05
N ASP A 6 -10.00 -9.65 -21.87
CA ASP A 6 -8.60 -10.06 -21.74
C ASP A 6 -7.70 -9.01 -21.06
N SER A 7 -8.28 -7.95 -20.48
CA SER A 7 -7.50 -6.97 -19.70
C SER A 7 -6.81 -7.65 -18.51
N PHE A 8 -5.49 -7.76 -18.58
CA PHE A 8 -4.68 -8.36 -17.50
C PHE A 8 -4.83 -7.58 -16.19
N ASN A 9 -4.98 -6.26 -16.26
CA ASN A 9 -5.19 -5.41 -15.08
C ASN A 9 -6.50 -5.81 -14.37
N VAL A 10 -7.61 -5.92 -15.12
CA VAL A 10 -8.90 -6.33 -14.55
C VAL A 10 -8.84 -7.75 -13.96
N ARG A 11 -8.06 -8.66 -14.57
CA ARG A 11 -7.84 -10.01 -14.02
C ARG A 11 -7.09 -9.99 -12.69
N ILE A 12 -6.04 -9.18 -12.58
CA ILE A 12 -5.29 -8.98 -11.33
C ILE A 12 -6.20 -8.35 -10.26
N GLN A 13 -6.88 -7.25 -10.58
CA GLN A 13 -7.79 -6.57 -9.65
C GLN A 13 -8.89 -7.51 -9.13
N ARG A 14 -9.51 -8.29 -10.01
CA ARG A 14 -10.50 -9.31 -9.60
C ARG A 14 -9.91 -10.33 -8.64
N ALA A 15 -8.66 -10.73 -8.82
CA ALA A 15 -8.00 -11.65 -7.92
C ALA A 15 -7.72 -11.02 -6.54
N TYR A 16 -7.40 -9.73 -6.48
CA TYR A 16 -7.29 -8.98 -5.21
C TYR A 16 -8.62 -8.91 -4.47
N VAL A 17 -9.77 -8.82 -5.16
CA VAL A 17 -11.10 -8.88 -4.51
C VAL A 17 -11.30 -10.17 -3.71
N GLU A 18 -10.82 -11.32 -4.20
CA GLU A 18 -10.89 -12.58 -3.45
C GLU A 18 -9.97 -12.56 -2.21
N PHE A 19 -8.82 -11.88 -2.30
CA PHE A 19 -7.96 -11.65 -1.14
C PHE A 19 -8.66 -10.77 -0.11
N PHE A 20 -9.24 -9.63 -0.50
CA PHE A 20 -9.95 -8.75 0.43
C PHE A 20 -11.11 -9.46 1.12
N TRP A 21 -11.91 -10.21 0.35
CA TRP A 21 -13.08 -10.90 0.88
C TRP A 21 -12.74 -12.12 1.76
N LYS A 22 -11.78 -12.95 1.34
CA LYS A 22 -11.55 -14.28 1.94
C LYS A 22 -10.15 -14.46 2.54
N GLY A 23 -9.27 -13.47 2.43
CA GLY A 23 -7.88 -13.54 2.87
C GLY A 23 -6.99 -14.44 2.00
N SER A 24 -7.45 -14.88 0.83
CA SER A 24 -6.68 -15.83 0.00
C SER A 24 -5.85 -15.12 -1.06
N THR A 25 -4.54 -15.31 -1.04
CA THR A 25 -3.60 -14.82 -2.07
C THR A 25 -3.50 -15.73 -3.30
N ALA A 26 -4.05 -16.96 -3.21
CA ALA A 26 -3.96 -17.95 -4.28
C ALA A 26 -4.55 -17.49 -5.63
N PRO A 27 -5.69 -16.77 -5.68
CA PRO A 27 -6.20 -16.22 -6.93
C PRO A 27 -5.24 -15.20 -7.57
N ILE A 28 -4.55 -14.38 -6.77
CA ILE A 28 -3.57 -13.40 -7.25
C ILE A 28 -2.40 -14.14 -7.90
N LYS A 29 -1.87 -15.16 -7.21
CA LYS A 29 -0.80 -16.02 -7.73
C LYS A 29 -1.18 -16.68 -9.05
N ALA A 30 -2.38 -17.28 -9.13
CA ALA A 30 -2.86 -17.93 -10.33
C ALA A 30 -3.05 -16.95 -11.50
N ALA A 31 -3.59 -15.75 -11.22
CA ALA A 31 -3.73 -14.70 -12.23
C ALA A 31 -2.36 -14.30 -12.79
N LEU A 32 -1.38 -14.02 -11.93
CA LEU A 32 -0.03 -13.60 -12.34
C LEU A 32 0.76 -14.69 -13.10
N GLN A 33 0.54 -15.97 -12.76
CA GLN A 33 1.15 -17.11 -13.46
C GLN A 33 0.56 -17.35 -14.85
N SER A 34 -0.70 -16.95 -15.07
CA SER A 34 -1.37 -17.09 -16.37
C SER A 34 -0.94 -16.03 -17.39
N LEU A 35 -0.24 -14.97 -16.96
CA LEU A 35 0.15 -13.87 -17.84
C LEU A 35 1.40 -14.23 -18.67
N PRO A 36 1.50 -13.71 -19.91
CA PRO A 36 2.71 -13.84 -20.71
C PRO A 36 3.94 -13.31 -19.95
N PRO A 37 5.12 -13.95 -20.06
CA PRO A 37 6.32 -13.57 -19.31
C PRO A 37 6.74 -12.09 -19.42
N ASN A 38 6.53 -11.47 -20.59
CA ASN A 38 6.98 -10.11 -20.90
C ASN A 38 5.83 -9.08 -20.93
N LEU A 39 4.63 -9.43 -20.46
CA LEU A 39 3.51 -8.51 -20.43
C LEU A 39 3.61 -7.61 -19.19
N ASP A 40 4.20 -6.42 -19.35
CA ASP A 40 4.23 -5.42 -18.28
C ASP A 40 4.54 -3.99 -18.78
N PRO A 41 3.66 -3.39 -19.60
CA PRO A 41 3.95 -2.09 -20.22
C PRO A 41 4.16 -0.96 -19.20
N ASP A 42 3.39 -0.97 -18.11
CA ASP A 42 3.34 0.13 -17.12
C ASP A 42 3.80 -0.29 -15.71
N GLY A 43 4.33 -1.51 -15.57
CA GLY A 43 4.86 -2.02 -14.29
C GLY A 43 3.82 -2.67 -13.38
N VAL A 44 2.53 -2.69 -13.74
CA VAL A 44 1.44 -3.25 -12.93
C VAL A 44 1.67 -4.72 -12.59
N VAL A 45 2.19 -5.52 -13.53
CA VAL A 45 2.46 -6.94 -13.29
C VAL A 45 3.66 -7.10 -12.38
N THR A 46 4.69 -6.27 -12.53
CA THR A 46 5.82 -6.21 -11.59
C THR A 46 5.38 -5.83 -10.20
N PHE A 47 4.54 -4.80 -10.05
CA PHE A 47 4.03 -4.36 -8.75
C PHE A 47 3.24 -5.48 -8.06
N ALA A 48 2.30 -6.11 -8.78
CA ALA A 48 1.50 -7.20 -8.21
C ALA A 48 2.35 -8.42 -7.82
N ARG A 49 3.40 -8.75 -8.58
CA ARG A 49 4.37 -9.81 -8.21
C ARG A 49 5.16 -9.43 -6.96
N TRP A 50 5.62 -8.18 -6.88
CA TRP A 50 6.35 -7.66 -5.73
C TRP A 50 5.45 -7.66 -4.47
N ASP A 51 4.23 -7.16 -4.58
CA ASP A 51 3.26 -7.04 -3.49
C ASP A 51 2.89 -8.43 -2.94
N LEU A 52 2.45 -9.34 -3.81
CA LEU A 52 2.14 -10.73 -3.43
C LEU A 52 3.33 -11.40 -2.75
N SER A 53 4.54 -11.20 -3.26
CA SER A 53 5.75 -11.80 -2.68
C SER A 53 6.02 -11.26 -1.27
N LEU A 54 5.83 -9.96 -1.02
CA LEU A 54 5.99 -9.39 0.32
C LEU A 54 4.85 -9.79 1.27
N MET A 55 3.62 -9.92 0.77
CA MET A 55 2.51 -10.50 1.52
C MET A 55 2.85 -11.91 2.00
N ASP A 56 3.45 -12.75 1.16
CA ASP A 56 3.89 -14.11 1.48
C ASP A 56 5.27 -14.17 2.18
N ARG A 57 5.90 -13.01 2.46
CA ARG A 57 7.25 -12.87 3.03
C ARG A 57 8.37 -13.53 2.21
N GLU A 58 8.14 -13.74 0.91
CA GLU A 58 9.10 -14.26 -0.05
C GLU A 58 9.98 -13.12 -0.62
N THR A 59 10.91 -12.58 0.18
CA THR A 59 11.71 -11.40 -0.20
C THR A 59 12.53 -11.60 -1.49
N ASP A 60 12.99 -12.83 -1.74
CA ASP A 60 13.78 -13.15 -2.93
C ASP A 60 12.93 -13.15 -4.21
N ALA A 61 11.65 -13.56 -4.10
CA ALA A 61 10.70 -13.48 -5.20
C ALA A 61 10.34 -12.01 -5.51
N ALA A 62 10.19 -11.18 -4.48
CA ALA A 62 9.96 -9.75 -4.62
C ALA A 62 11.14 -9.06 -5.31
N GLU A 63 12.37 -9.35 -4.89
CA GLU A 63 13.60 -8.82 -5.50
C GLU A 63 13.75 -9.26 -6.96
N LYS A 64 13.46 -10.53 -7.25
CA LYS A 64 13.45 -11.07 -8.62
C LYS A 64 12.40 -10.40 -9.51
N ALA A 65 11.21 -10.10 -8.98
CA ALA A 65 10.18 -9.39 -9.72
C ALA A 65 10.69 -8.00 -10.17
N LEU A 66 11.31 -7.25 -9.26
CA LEU A 66 11.88 -5.94 -9.57
C LEU A 66 13.06 -6.03 -10.56
N ALA A 67 13.92 -7.03 -10.41
CA ALA A 67 15.08 -7.22 -11.29
C ALA A 67 14.70 -7.58 -12.74
N ASN A 68 13.59 -8.29 -12.94
CA ASN A 68 13.12 -8.69 -14.27
C ASN A 68 12.39 -7.58 -15.02
N SER A 69 11.93 -6.54 -14.34
CA SER A 69 11.31 -5.39 -15.00
C SER A 69 12.40 -4.51 -15.64
N PRO A 70 12.21 -3.95 -16.85
CA PRO A 70 13.13 -2.97 -17.42
C PRO A 70 12.87 -1.54 -16.93
N LEU A 71 11.76 -1.29 -16.24
CA LEU A 71 11.30 0.07 -15.88
C LEU A 71 12.04 0.63 -14.68
N ASP A 72 12.50 1.87 -14.67
CA ASP A 72 13.10 2.47 -13.46
C ASP A 72 12.06 2.88 -12.41
N THR A 73 10.82 3.08 -12.88
CA THR A 73 9.68 3.54 -12.10
C THR A 73 8.50 2.61 -12.35
N ILE A 74 7.84 2.20 -11.29
CA ILE A 74 6.69 1.30 -11.31
C ILE A 74 5.50 2.06 -10.74
N THR A 75 4.39 2.13 -11.48
CA THR A 75 3.17 2.79 -10.99
C THR A 75 2.52 1.92 -9.93
N SER A 76 2.32 2.48 -8.73
CA SER A 76 1.56 1.83 -7.66
C SER A 76 0.09 1.67 -8.05
N GLN A 77 -0.66 0.89 -7.27
CA GLN A 77 -2.10 0.72 -7.48
C GLN A 77 -2.88 2.03 -7.32
N THR A 78 -2.37 2.98 -6.52
CA THR A 78 -2.90 4.34 -6.38
C THR A 78 -2.51 5.31 -7.51
N GLY A 79 -1.79 4.83 -8.53
CA GLY A 79 -1.34 5.64 -9.66
C GLY A 79 -0.10 6.50 -9.36
N VAL A 80 0.54 6.33 -8.21
CA VAL A 80 1.77 7.05 -7.87
C VAL A 80 2.96 6.35 -8.51
N PRO A 81 3.76 7.04 -9.35
CA PRO A 81 4.96 6.44 -9.93
C PRO A 81 6.05 6.28 -8.86
N LEU A 82 6.36 5.05 -8.47
CA LEU A 82 7.36 4.74 -7.44
C LEU A 82 8.70 4.36 -8.07
N PRO A 83 9.82 4.98 -7.66
CA PRO A 83 11.15 4.52 -8.06
C PRO A 83 11.37 3.07 -7.61
N LYS A 84 12.04 2.24 -8.42
CA LYS A 84 12.40 0.88 -8.01
C LYS A 84 13.18 0.80 -6.71
N SER A 85 14.00 1.81 -6.40
CA SER A 85 14.71 1.90 -5.12
C SER A 85 13.75 1.93 -3.93
N TYR A 86 12.59 2.59 -4.04
CA TYR A 86 11.55 2.57 -3.00
C TYR A 86 11.04 1.13 -2.76
N LEU A 87 10.65 0.44 -3.83
CA LEU A 87 10.14 -0.93 -3.75
C LEU A 87 11.20 -1.91 -3.23
N ARG A 88 12.47 -1.72 -3.64
CA ARG A 88 13.61 -2.51 -3.14
C ARG A 88 13.89 -2.24 -1.67
N ALA A 89 13.78 -0.99 -1.23
CA ALA A 89 13.92 -0.63 0.18
C ALA A 89 12.88 -1.35 1.06
N CYS A 90 11.64 -1.45 0.60
CA CYS A 90 10.61 -2.26 1.25
C CYS A 90 10.99 -3.75 1.34
N VAL A 91 11.60 -4.32 0.29
CA VAL A 91 12.11 -5.71 0.35
C VAL A 91 13.16 -5.85 1.46
N PHE A 92 14.13 -4.94 1.53
CA PHE A 92 15.14 -4.96 2.59
C PHE A 92 14.53 -4.77 3.98
N LEU A 93 13.51 -3.91 4.10
CA LEU A 93 12.79 -3.68 5.35
C LEU A 93 12.09 -4.95 5.84
N VAL A 94 11.40 -5.68 4.95
CA VAL A 94 10.76 -6.97 5.27
C VAL A 94 11.80 -8.04 5.61
N ARG A 95 12.97 -8.02 4.95
CA ARG A 95 14.10 -8.91 5.24
C ARG A 95 14.77 -8.60 6.60
N GLY A 96 14.45 -7.46 7.22
CA GLY A 96 15.08 -6.98 8.45
C GLY A 96 16.43 -6.27 8.24
N ASP A 97 16.82 -6.00 6.99
CA ASP A 97 18.04 -5.25 6.65
C ASP A 97 17.74 -3.75 6.62
N THR A 98 17.53 -3.18 7.81
CA THR A 98 17.16 -1.76 7.96
C THR A 98 18.21 -0.84 7.35
N ALA A 99 19.50 -1.18 7.42
CA ALA A 99 20.57 -0.33 6.90
C ALA A 99 20.48 -0.17 5.36
N LYS A 100 20.29 -1.27 4.63
CA LYS A 100 20.08 -1.20 3.18
C LYS A 100 18.74 -0.56 2.82
N ALA A 101 17.69 -0.83 3.59
CA ALA A 101 16.40 -0.18 3.40
C ALA A 101 16.54 1.36 3.48
N GLN A 102 17.22 1.88 4.51
CA GLN A 102 17.47 3.33 4.63
C GLN A 102 18.23 3.89 3.43
N THR A 103 19.27 3.19 2.97
CA THR A 103 20.06 3.64 1.81
C THR A 103 19.20 3.73 0.54
N GLU A 104 18.38 2.72 0.27
CA GLU A 104 17.52 2.71 -0.92
C GLU A 104 16.35 3.70 -0.82
N PHE A 105 15.77 3.91 0.38
CA PHE A 105 14.77 4.95 0.59
C PHE A 105 15.35 6.36 0.39
N GLU A 106 16.59 6.61 0.82
CA GLU A 106 17.30 7.86 0.58
C GLU A 106 17.54 8.10 -0.92
N VAL A 107 17.83 7.06 -1.69
CA VAL A 107 17.92 7.13 -3.16
C VAL A 107 16.56 7.46 -3.79
N ALA A 108 15.47 6.89 -3.28
CA ALA A 108 14.12 7.15 -3.78
C ALA A 108 13.59 8.55 -3.44
N ARG A 109 14.03 9.12 -2.31
CA ARG A 109 13.45 10.33 -1.71
C ARG A 109 13.34 11.53 -2.67
N PRO A 110 14.39 11.95 -3.39
CA PRO A 110 14.31 13.13 -4.24
C PRO A 110 13.25 13.01 -5.35
N ALA A 111 13.06 11.80 -5.88
CA ALA A 111 12.04 11.56 -6.91
C ALA A 111 10.62 11.69 -6.34
N ILE A 112 10.35 11.13 -5.15
CA ILE A 112 9.03 11.22 -4.51
C ILE A 112 8.74 12.66 -4.04
N GLU A 113 9.73 13.36 -3.48
CA GLU A 113 9.61 14.79 -3.14
C GLU A 113 9.26 15.63 -4.38
N LYS A 114 9.91 15.35 -5.52
CA LYS A 114 9.63 16.02 -6.80
C LYS A 114 8.19 15.77 -7.27
N LEU A 115 7.65 14.56 -7.14
CA LEU A 115 6.25 14.25 -7.51
C LEU A 115 5.23 15.09 -6.74
N VAL A 116 5.52 15.39 -5.47
CA VAL A 116 4.69 16.28 -4.65
C VAL A 116 4.90 17.74 -5.05
N ALA A 117 6.14 18.16 -5.34
CA ALA A 117 6.41 19.52 -5.79
C ALA A 117 5.72 19.86 -7.13
N GLU A 118 5.65 18.91 -8.05
CA GLU A 118 4.97 19.05 -9.35
C GLU A 118 3.45 18.97 -9.26
N SER A 119 2.90 18.41 -8.18
CA SER A 119 1.45 18.28 -7.97
C SER A 119 1.09 18.48 -6.50
N PRO A 120 1.28 19.71 -5.97
CA PRO A 120 1.22 19.98 -4.53
C PRO A 120 -0.18 19.82 -3.92
N GLN A 121 -1.20 19.71 -4.75
CA GLN A 121 -2.60 19.52 -4.36
C GLN A 121 -3.04 18.03 -4.38
N SER A 122 -2.17 17.10 -4.79
CA SER A 122 -2.50 15.67 -4.75
C SER A 122 -2.34 15.12 -3.33
N GLY A 123 -3.45 14.78 -2.68
CA GLY A 123 -3.44 14.16 -1.35
C GLY A 123 -2.71 12.83 -1.36
N THR A 124 -3.01 11.95 -2.32
CA THR A 124 -2.37 10.63 -2.46
C THR A 124 -0.85 10.69 -2.60
N ARG A 125 -0.31 11.61 -3.43
CA ARG A 125 1.15 11.76 -3.56
C ARG A 125 1.81 12.26 -2.27
N ARG A 126 1.14 13.16 -1.53
CA ARG A 126 1.62 13.60 -0.22
C ARG A 126 1.57 12.49 0.82
N ALA A 127 0.51 11.68 0.81
CA ALA A 127 0.39 10.53 1.69
C ALA A 127 1.52 9.51 1.44
N GLN A 128 1.84 9.24 0.16
CA GLN A 128 2.99 8.42 -0.22
C GLN A 128 4.32 8.99 0.28
N LEU A 129 4.54 10.31 0.16
CA LEU A 129 5.72 10.98 0.70
C LEU A 129 5.78 10.85 2.23
N GLY A 130 4.65 11.00 2.92
CA GLY A 130 4.55 10.77 4.35
C GLY A 130 4.95 9.34 4.74
N LEU A 131 4.54 8.34 3.97
CA LEU A 131 4.91 6.94 4.21
C LEU A 131 6.41 6.69 3.98
N LEU A 132 7.00 7.29 2.93
CA LEU A 132 8.45 7.27 2.73
C LEU A 132 9.18 7.86 3.95
N TYR A 133 8.75 9.02 4.45
CA TYR A 133 9.35 9.62 5.65
C TYR A 133 9.17 8.76 6.90
N ALA A 134 8.04 8.06 7.03
CA ALA A 134 7.85 7.10 8.12
C ALA A 134 8.88 5.97 8.06
N PHE A 135 9.12 5.42 6.85
CA PHE A 135 10.14 4.40 6.66
C PHE A 135 11.57 4.92 6.87
N LEU A 136 11.84 6.19 6.58
CA LEU A 136 13.12 6.85 6.88
C LEU A 136 13.29 7.22 8.36
N GLY A 137 12.31 6.94 9.23
CA GLY A 137 12.34 7.34 10.64
C GLY A 137 12.13 8.84 10.88
N ARG A 138 11.75 9.62 9.85
CA ARG A 138 11.46 11.06 9.93
C ARG A 138 10.02 11.29 10.39
N LYS A 139 9.74 10.97 11.66
CA LYS A 139 8.38 10.94 12.23
C LYS A 139 7.60 12.24 12.03
N GLU A 140 8.18 13.38 12.36
CA GLU A 140 7.50 14.67 12.31
C GLU A 140 7.14 15.04 10.87
N ASP A 141 8.04 14.76 9.93
CA ASP A 141 7.80 14.97 8.49
C ASP A 141 6.70 14.05 7.97
N ALA A 142 6.74 12.78 8.36
CA ALA A 142 5.75 11.78 7.98
C ALA A 142 4.33 12.19 8.41
N LEU A 143 4.18 12.57 9.68
CA LEU A 143 2.90 12.99 10.24
C LEU A 143 2.42 14.31 9.63
N ARG A 144 3.34 15.24 9.33
CA ARG A 144 2.99 16.51 8.66
C ARG A 144 2.43 16.25 7.26
N GLU A 145 3.11 15.47 6.43
CA GLU A 145 2.65 15.21 5.07
C GLU A 145 1.35 14.41 5.04
N GLY A 146 1.20 13.42 5.92
CA GLY A 146 -0.03 12.65 6.01
C GLY A 146 -1.23 13.46 6.53
N LYS A 147 -1.04 14.37 7.49
CA LYS A 147 -2.09 15.33 7.89
C LYS A 147 -2.46 16.27 6.75
N ARG A 148 -1.46 16.81 6.05
CA ARG A 148 -1.69 17.68 4.91
C ARG A 148 -2.43 16.96 3.78
N ALA A 149 -2.15 15.68 3.57
CA ALA A 149 -2.89 14.86 2.61
C ALA A 149 -4.37 14.78 2.99
N MET A 150 -4.71 14.49 4.26
CA MET A 150 -6.11 14.43 4.71
C MET A 150 -6.84 15.78 4.60
N GLU A 151 -6.14 16.89 4.77
CA GLU A 151 -6.70 18.23 4.56
C GLU A 151 -7.03 18.52 3.09
N LEU A 152 -6.22 18.00 2.16
CA LEU A 152 -6.40 18.20 0.72
C LEU A 152 -7.47 17.29 0.14
N SER A 153 -7.55 16.05 0.62
CA SER A 153 -8.51 15.03 0.17
C SER A 153 -9.37 14.59 1.35
N PRO A 154 -10.24 15.48 1.89
CA PRO A 154 -11.09 15.14 3.02
C PRO A 154 -12.13 14.10 2.60
N ILE A 155 -12.26 13.01 3.37
CA ILE A 155 -13.21 11.91 3.13
C ILE A 155 -14.68 12.38 3.07
N THR A 156 -14.99 13.55 3.62
CA THR A 156 -16.32 14.17 3.55
C THR A 156 -16.68 14.75 2.19
N HIS A 157 -15.68 15.01 1.33
CA HIS A 157 -15.88 15.55 -0.02
C HIS A 157 -15.72 14.47 -1.09
N ASP A 158 -14.67 13.66 -0.97
CA ASP A 158 -14.42 12.49 -1.83
C ASP A 158 -14.15 11.28 -0.93
N ILE A 159 -15.13 10.39 -0.83
CA ILE A 159 -15.03 9.21 0.03
C ILE A 159 -14.04 8.18 -0.51
N VAL A 160 -13.75 8.19 -1.81
CA VAL A 160 -12.83 7.24 -2.44
C VAL A 160 -11.40 7.70 -2.18
N GLU A 161 -11.02 8.88 -2.67
CA GLU A 161 -9.65 9.39 -2.46
C GLU A 161 -9.38 9.67 -0.98
N GLY A 162 -10.36 10.21 -0.26
CA GLY A 162 -10.20 10.50 1.16
C GLY A 162 -10.02 9.26 2.01
N ALA A 163 -10.65 8.12 1.68
CA ALA A 163 -10.41 6.86 2.39
C ALA A 163 -8.98 6.35 2.17
N VAL A 164 -8.48 6.40 0.93
CA VAL A 164 -7.09 6.03 0.60
C VAL A 164 -6.11 6.86 1.43
N VAL A 165 -6.29 8.18 1.47
CA VAL A 165 -5.40 9.08 2.21
C VAL A 165 -5.47 8.85 3.72
N GLU A 166 -6.66 8.62 4.28
CA GLU A 166 -6.79 8.29 5.69
C GLU A 166 -6.15 6.95 6.05
N ALA A 167 -6.18 5.98 5.13
CA ALA A 167 -5.57 4.69 5.30
C ALA A 167 -4.04 4.76 5.28
N PHE A 168 -3.46 5.52 4.34
CA PHE A 168 -2.04 5.88 4.38
C PHE A 168 -1.66 6.56 5.69
N TYR A 169 -2.48 7.48 6.18
CA TYR A 169 -2.18 8.17 7.43
C TYR A 169 -2.22 7.22 8.64
N ALA A 170 -3.17 6.27 8.68
CA ALA A 170 -3.17 5.22 9.71
C ALA A 170 -1.88 4.36 9.65
N MET A 171 -1.40 4.04 8.45
CA MET A 171 -0.15 3.31 8.25
C MET A 171 1.08 4.13 8.67
N ILE A 172 1.11 5.43 8.35
CA ILE A 172 2.15 6.36 8.82
C ILE A 172 2.18 6.38 10.35
N CYS A 173 1.02 6.49 11.00
CA CYS A 173 0.92 6.44 12.46
C CYS A 173 1.48 5.12 13.00
N ALA A 174 1.13 3.98 12.39
CA ALA A 174 1.64 2.67 12.79
C ALA A 174 3.16 2.58 12.67
N ARG A 175 3.73 3.06 11.55
CA ARG A 175 5.16 3.03 11.26
C ARG A 175 5.99 4.00 12.08
N THR A 176 5.39 5.08 12.57
CA THR A 176 6.04 6.09 13.42
C THR A 176 5.78 5.87 14.92
N GLY A 177 5.12 4.78 15.29
CA GLY A 177 4.79 4.45 16.69
C GLY A 177 3.71 5.33 17.31
N ALA A 178 2.92 6.07 16.52
CA ALA A 178 1.68 6.71 16.97
C ALA A 178 0.55 5.66 17.03
N THR A 179 0.78 4.59 17.80
CA THR A 179 -0.03 3.37 17.84
C THR A 179 -1.50 3.62 18.16
N ASP A 180 -1.79 4.49 19.14
CA ASP A 180 -3.17 4.82 19.53
C ASP A 180 -3.95 5.48 18.39
N GLU A 181 -3.30 6.39 17.66
CA GLU A 181 -3.89 7.08 16.52
C GLU A 181 -4.09 6.11 15.33
N ALA A 182 -3.14 5.21 15.11
CA ALA A 182 -3.25 4.17 14.07
C ALA A 182 -4.46 3.25 14.34
N ILE A 183 -4.57 2.70 15.55
CA ILE A 183 -5.63 1.75 15.91
C ILE A 183 -7.00 2.41 15.85
N SER A 184 -7.15 3.61 16.42
CA SER A 184 -8.41 4.36 16.38
C SER A 184 -8.90 4.60 14.95
N ARG A 185 -7.98 4.92 14.02
CA ARG A 185 -8.30 5.11 12.61
C ARG A 185 -8.65 3.83 11.89
N ILE A 186 -7.90 2.75 12.14
CA ILE A 186 -8.21 1.42 11.60
C ILE A 186 -9.62 1.00 11.99
N GLU A 187 -9.98 1.09 13.27
CA GLU A 187 -11.31 0.73 13.77
C GLU A 187 -12.42 1.56 13.11
N ARG A 188 -12.19 2.87 12.93
CA ARG A 188 -13.13 3.74 12.23
C ARG A 188 -13.27 3.36 10.75
N LEU A 189 -12.15 3.18 10.05
CA LEU A 189 -12.13 2.89 8.61
C LEU A 189 -12.79 1.55 8.28
N LEU A 190 -12.59 0.51 9.11
CA LEU A 190 -13.28 -0.77 8.96
C LEU A 190 -14.82 -0.66 9.04
N THR A 191 -15.35 0.37 9.71
CA THR A 191 -16.81 0.62 9.78
C THR A 191 -17.31 1.63 8.75
N THR A 192 -16.42 2.27 7.98
CA THR A 192 -16.80 3.33 7.03
C THR A 192 -17.18 2.69 5.68
N PRO A 193 -18.26 3.13 5.01
CA PRO A 193 -18.53 2.68 3.65
C PRO A 193 -17.53 3.32 2.70
N PHE A 194 -16.52 2.58 2.26
CA PHE A 194 -15.59 3.05 1.23
C PHE A 194 -15.36 1.96 0.19
N ALA A 195 -14.89 2.37 -1.00
CA ALA A 195 -14.46 1.41 -2.00
C ALA A 195 -13.18 0.74 -1.48
N VAL A 196 -13.20 -0.58 -1.28
CA VAL A 196 -11.97 -1.35 -1.18
C VAL A 196 -11.26 -1.20 -2.52
N ASP A 197 -10.37 -0.22 -2.62
CA ASP A 197 -9.47 -0.09 -3.75
C ASP A 197 -8.36 -1.14 -3.57
N TYR A 198 -7.71 -1.55 -4.65
CA TYR A 198 -6.80 -2.68 -4.58
C TYR A 198 -5.40 -2.29 -4.11
N ASP A 199 -5.22 -1.15 -3.43
CA ASP A 199 -3.92 -0.61 -3.04
C ASP A 199 -3.34 -1.14 -1.72
N ASP A 200 -2.06 -0.85 -1.48
CA ASP A 200 -1.27 -1.29 -0.33
C ASP A 200 -1.70 -0.66 0.99
N ALA A 201 -2.39 0.48 0.96
CA ALA A 201 -2.94 1.16 2.12
C ALA A 201 -4.33 0.65 2.52
N SER A 202 -4.97 -0.22 1.75
CA SER A 202 -6.31 -0.75 2.01
C SER A 202 -6.53 -1.26 3.44
N ILE A 203 -7.74 -0.98 3.98
CA ILE A 203 -8.15 -1.37 5.33
C ILE A 203 -9.27 -2.41 5.25
N THR A 204 -8.90 -3.67 5.04
CA THR A 204 -9.75 -4.83 5.28
C THR A 204 -9.15 -5.71 6.36
N LEU A 205 -9.93 -6.60 7.00
CA LEU A 205 -9.33 -7.56 7.93
C LEU A 205 -8.27 -8.44 7.25
N SER A 206 -8.41 -8.72 5.95
CA SER A 206 -7.42 -9.47 5.16
C SER A 206 -6.10 -8.71 5.03
N ASP A 207 -6.15 -7.41 4.69
CA ASP A 207 -4.97 -6.54 4.65
C ASP A 207 -4.28 -6.49 6.02
N LEU A 208 -5.05 -6.16 7.05
CA LEU A 208 -4.52 -6.01 8.41
C LEU A 208 -3.89 -7.30 8.94
N ARG A 209 -4.31 -8.48 8.48
CA ARG A 209 -3.70 -9.77 8.85
C ARG A 209 -2.46 -10.10 8.03
N GLN A 210 -2.47 -9.87 6.71
CA GLN A 210 -1.46 -10.37 5.78
C GLN A 210 -0.31 -9.38 5.53
N ARG A 211 -0.65 -8.11 5.31
CA ARG A 211 0.27 -7.07 4.83
C ARG A 211 1.31 -6.71 5.87
N TRP A 212 2.58 -6.63 5.45
CA TRP A 212 3.75 -6.37 6.30
C TRP A 212 3.79 -4.94 6.81
N GLU A 213 3.14 -4.03 6.09
CA GLU A 213 2.86 -2.63 6.41
C GLU A 213 2.37 -2.45 7.85
N TRP A 214 1.59 -3.41 8.35
CA TRP A 214 0.96 -3.40 9.67
C TRP A 214 1.72 -4.21 10.73
N ASP A 215 2.89 -4.77 10.39
CA ASP A 215 3.71 -5.56 11.32
C ASP A 215 4.04 -4.85 12.65
N PRO A 216 4.26 -3.51 12.70
CA PRO A 216 4.49 -2.81 13.96
C PRO A 216 3.34 -2.92 14.98
N LEU A 217 2.11 -3.17 14.53
CA LEU A 217 0.93 -3.27 15.40
C LEU A 217 0.66 -4.69 15.90
N ARG A 218 1.36 -5.72 15.39
CA ARG A 218 1.05 -7.15 15.62
C ARG A 218 1.08 -7.56 17.10
N ASN A 219 1.83 -6.83 17.91
CA ASN A 219 1.97 -7.09 19.35
C ASN A 219 1.03 -6.25 20.22
N ASP A 220 0.24 -5.32 19.65
CA ASP A 220 -0.76 -4.55 20.42
C ASP A 220 -2.03 -5.38 20.62
N SER A 221 -2.46 -5.55 21.87
CA SER A 221 -3.63 -6.36 22.23
C SER A 221 -4.93 -5.88 21.58
N ARG A 222 -5.10 -4.58 21.34
CA ARG A 222 -6.30 -4.01 20.69
C ARG A 222 -6.29 -4.37 19.21
N PHE A 223 -5.13 -4.24 18.56
CA PHE A 223 -4.96 -4.65 17.17
C PHE A 223 -5.25 -6.14 16.98
N GLN A 224 -4.69 -7.00 17.85
CA GLN A 224 -4.96 -8.44 17.85
C GLN A 224 -6.46 -8.75 18.00
N LYS A 225 -7.15 -8.04 18.89
CA LYS A 225 -8.61 -8.18 19.06
C LYS A 225 -9.37 -7.80 17.80
N THR A 226 -8.99 -6.70 17.14
CA THR A 226 -9.60 -6.25 15.88
C THR A 226 -9.44 -7.28 14.78
N ILE A 227 -8.23 -7.80 14.57
CA ILE A 227 -7.98 -8.79 13.50
C ILE A 227 -8.48 -10.20 13.83
N ALA A 228 -8.72 -10.54 15.09
CA ALA A 228 -9.34 -11.82 15.48
C ALA A 228 -10.87 -11.79 15.38
N GLY A 229 -11.46 -10.59 15.38
CA GLY A 229 -12.91 -10.40 15.28
C GLY A 229 -13.48 -10.71 13.88
N PRO A 230 -14.81 -10.84 13.76
CA PRO A 230 -15.48 -10.83 12.47
C PRO A 230 -15.40 -9.43 11.83
N GLU A 231 -15.64 -9.36 10.52
CA GLU A 231 -15.76 -8.08 9.81
C GLU A 231 -16.78 -7.19 10.53
N PRO A 232 -16.41 -5.97 10.94
CA PRO A 232 -17.35 -5.09 11.60
C PRO A 232 -18.42 -4.62 10.61
N LYS A 233 -19.62 -4.31 11.13
CA LYS A 233 -20.71 -3.82 10.29
C LYS A 233 -20.38 -2.42 9.79
N THR A 234 -20.52 -2.22 8.48
CA THR A 234 -20.47 -0.89 7.86
C THR A 234 -21.58 0.00 8.42
N ILE A 235 -21.22 1.22 8.79
CA ILE A 235 -22.12 2.25 9.31
C ILE A 235 -22.35 3.27 8.19
N TYR A 236 -23.49 3.17 7.52
CA TYR A 236 -23.95 4.19 6.57
C TYR A 236 -24.45 5.41 7.36
N LYS A 237 -23.91 6.59 7.07
CA LYS A 237 -24.35 7.87 7.64
C LYS A 237 -25.12 8.67 6.61
#